data_AF-A0A3S1C955-F1
#
_entry.id   AF-A0A3S1C955-F1
#
_cell.length_a   1.000
_cell.length_b   1.000
_cell.length_c   1.000
_cell.angle_alpha   90.00
_cell.angle_beta   90.00
_cell.angle_gamma   90.00
#
_symmetry.space_group_name_H-M   'P 1'
#
loop_
_entity.id
_entity.type
_entity.pdbx_description
1 polymer ?
#
loop_
_entity_poly.entity_id
_entity_poly.type
_entity_poly.pdbx_seq_one_letter_code
_entity_poly.pdbx_strand_id
1 'polypeptide(L)'
;MSFSVSRNITYREKKQHKWQNTIVGALIGVVSTFVSATPGNAAERIAFYYPPFGEFTISTLDIETYAESGRVTRDFAFYLNRVPSSQRAQFRQLLRTYFNLDATLVSQVTYSALGESVVRRLSELIMTESRQGSFYALRSALILSATNPKGLNIVEVIRRYPSSTIRLNLTEGQSILTNFSELIRRRDRVVGGLKEVATAEASNQTTDFSQQQDLQVPGSLGYKVVSWEMNDVARSRAFPVDLYLPQNNNNRSGGASTSVKPPFPLIVISHGVAEDRETFAYAAQHLASYGFAVAVLEHPGSDAKKIQQYFEGLASPPEARELINRPLDIKFLLDQLQRLNKSGSNFVGQLNVQEVGVIGHSYGGYTALTLAGATIDVNSVNKQCNPNNSLNLSVLLQCRANELLQGKTPIPSFQDTRVKAVMALNPFGSVILNQKGFSKIQVPIMFMGGSQDVITPAVPEQVIPFTWVASQNKYLALIENGTHFSTSEKLNASKPVLPVPRELIGPNPAIAQMYVKAFSVAFFQTHLVNQQQYSPYLSAAYAQYISKAPLNVDLVRSLTSEQLEKIFENN
;
A
#
# COMPACT_ATOMS: atom_id res chain seq x y z
N MET A 1 36.54 60.88 48.02
CA MET A 1 36.40 62.27 47.55
C MET A 1 35.18 62.30 46.63
N SER A 2 33.94 62.40 47.09
CA SER A 2 33.23 63.52 47.75
C SER A 2 33.23 64.82 46.94
N PHE A 3 32.07 65.16 46.35
CA PHE A 3 31.29 66.42 46.40
C PHE A 3 30.33 66.46 45.18
N SER A 4 29.01 66.27 45.36
CA SER A 4 27.93 67.27 45.61
C SER A 4 27.57 68.13 44.38
N VAL A 5 26.42 67.89 43.72
CA VAL A 5 25.06 68.48 43.93
C VAL A 5 24.94 69.97 43.54
N SER A 6 24.08 70.27 42.55
CA SER A 6 22.91 71.18 42.67
C SER A 6 22.20 71.37 41.31
N ARG A 7 21.00 70.80 41.14
CA ARG A 7 19.68 71.45 40.91
C ARG A 7 19.65 72.63 39.91
N ASN A 8 18.82 72.50 38.86
CA ASN A 8 17.56 73.24 38.84
C ASN A 8 16.50 72.64 37.89
N ILE A 9 15.29 72.59 38.42
CA ILE A 9 14.02 72.15 37.85
C ILE A 9 13.36 73.35 37.17
N THR A 10 12.71 73.11 36.02
CA THR A 10 11.41 73.67 35.55
C THR A 10 11.45 73.97 34.05
N TYR A 11 10.79 73.16 33.22
CA TYR A 11 9.47 73.54 32.69
C TYR A 11 8.77 72.37 32.01
N ARG A 12 7.50 72.24 32.37
CA ARG A 12 6.51 71.23 32.04
C ARG A 12 5.95 71.41 30.61
N GLU A 13 5.47 70.28 30.10
CA GLU A 13 4.27 70.16 29.25
C GLU A 13 4.33 70.73 27.83
N LYS A 14 4.90 69.95 26.91
CA LYS A 14 4.41 69.89 25.50
C LYS A 14 4.83 68.63 24.73
N LYS A 15 4.85 67.46 25.38
CA LYS A 15 5.28 66.20 24.71
C LYS A 15 4.42 64.96 24.95
N GLN A 16 3.25 65.07 25.56
CA GLN A 16 2.39 63.91 25.83
C GLN A 16 1.25 63.68 24.82
N HIS A 17 0.94 64.64 23.93
CA HIS A 17 -0.10 64.47 22.90
C HIS A 17 0.39 63.96 21.54
N LYS A 18 1.70 63.75 21.34
CA LYS A 18 2.21 63.20 20.06
C LYS A 18 2.38 61.68 20.05
N TRP A 19 2.45 61.01 21.20
CA TRP A 19 2.67 59.56 21.26
C TRP A 19 1.39 58.72 21.32
N GLN A 20 0.28 59.27 21.80
CA GLN A 20 -1.02 58.57 21.77
C GLN A 20 -1.59 58.46 20.34
N ASN A 21 -1.34 59.46 19.47
CA ASN A 21 -1.78 59.39 18.07
C ASN A 21 -0.92 58.46 17.20
N THR A 22 0.33 58.18 17.60
CA THR A 22 1.18 57.22 16.86
C THR A 22 0.87 55.77 17.22
N ILE A 23 0.44 55.50 18.46
CA ILE A 23 0.07 54.14 18.89
C ILE A 23 -1.35 53.77 18.43
N VAL A 24 -2.29 54.72 18.41
CA VAL A 24 -3.62 54.50 17.82
C VAL A 24 -3.53 54.38 16.29
N GLY A 25 -2.65 55.13 15.63
CA GLY A 25 -2.37 54.98 14.20
C GLY A 25 -1.69 53.64 13.83
N ALA A 26 -0.81 53.12 14.68
CA ALA A 26 -0.16 51.83 14.47
C ALA A 26 -1.10 50.63 14.76
N LEU A 27 -1.98 50.73 15.75
CA LEU A 27 -2.99 49.70 16.04
C LEU A 27 -4.12 49.70 15.01
N ILE A 28 -4.53 50.86 14.48
CA ILE A 28 -5.48 50.92 13.35
C ILE A 28 -4.80 50.43 12.06
N GLY A 29 -3.50 50.68 11.86
CA GLY A 29 -2.73 50.15 10.74
C GLY A 29 -2.59 48.62 10.74
N VAL A 30 -2.48 47.99 11.91
CA VAL A 30 -2.43 46.52 12.04
C VAL A 30 -3.83 45.89 12.01
N VAL A 31 -4.88 46.56 12.49
CA VAL A 31 -6.26 46.06 12.34
C VAL A 31 -6.80 46.27 10.91
N SER A 32 -6.35 47.29 10.19
CA SER A 32 -6.72 47.53 8.78
C SER A 32 -6.07 46.54 7.80
N THR A 33 -4.95 45.90 8.17
CA THR A 33 -4.37 44.79 7.40
C THR A 33 -5.03 43.44 7.67
N PHE A 34 -5.89 43.32 8.68
CA PHE A 34 -6.71 42.12 8.91
C PHE A 34 -8.15 42.22 8.37
N VAL A 35 -8.61 43.39 7.92
CA VAL A 35 -9.95 43.57 7.30
C VAL A 35 -9.87 43.64 5.77
N SER A 36 -8.67 43.71 5.19
CA SER A 36 -8.42 43.50 3.76
C SER A 36 -7.81 42.12 3.50
N ALA A 37 -8.27 41.08 4.19
CA ALA A 37 -8.21 39.76 3.59
C ALA A 37 -9.20 39.78 2.43
N THR A 38 -8.76 40.26 1.26
CA THR A 38 -9.48 40.01 0.01
C THR A 38 -9.80 38.52 0.00
N PRO A 39 -11.07 38.09 -0.13
CA PRO A 39 -11.40 36.68 -0.21
C PRO A 39 -10.45 36.08 -1.24
N GLY A 40 -9.57 35.17 -0.81
CA GLY A 40 -8.50 34.66 -1.66
C GLY A 40 -9.14 34.23 -2.98
N ASN A 41 -8.62 34.74 -4.10
CA ASN A 41 -9.24 34.65 -5.42
C ASN A 41 -9.73 33.22 -5.66
N ALA A 42 -11.04 33.01 -5.57
CA ALA A 42 -11.65 31.75 -5.91
C ALA A 42 -11.59 31.60 -7.42
N ALA A 43 -11.47 30.36 -7.92
CA ALA A 43 -11.63 30.15 -9.35
C ALA A 43 -13.05 30.54 -9.76
N GLU A 44 -13.17 31.54 -10.64
CA GLU A 44 -14.44 31.98 -11.22
C GLU A 44 -14.77 31.17 -12.48
N ARG A 45 -13.73 30.66 -13.15
CA ARG A 45 -13.85 29.96 -14.43
C ARG A 45 -13.02 28.69 -14.49
N ILE A 46 -13.54 27.70 -15.19
CA ILE A 46 -12.80 26.53 -15.69
C ILE A 46 -12.68 26.66 -17.20
N ALA A 47 -11.46 26.68 -17.71
CA ALA A 47 -11.18 26.80 -19.14
C ALA A 47 -10.51 25.55 -19.68
N PHE A 48 -10.78 25.22 -20.94
CA PHE A 48 -10.11 24.12 -21.63
C PHE A 48 -10.03 24.39 -23.13
N TYR A 49 -8.96 23.88 -23.76
CA TYR A 49 -8.74 24.05 -25.20
C TYR A 49 -9.17 22.78 -25.94
N TYR A 50 -10.00 22.92 -26.96
CA TYR A 50 -10.49 21.82 -27.77
C TYR A 50 -10.20 22.09 -29.26
N PRO A 51 -9.10 21.53 -29.82
CA PRO A 51 -8.73 21.76 -31.21
C PRO A 51 -9.75 21.17 -32.22
N PRO A 52 -9.95 21.79 -33.39
CA PRO A 52 -9.50 23.13 -33.81
C PRO A 52 -10.43 24.28 -33.33
N PHE A 53 -11.40 23.99 -32.46
CA PHE A 53 -12.52 24.87 -32.10
C PHE A 53 -12.18 25.97 -31.09
N GLY A 54 -10.98 25.96 -30.51
CA GLY A 54 -10.49 27.02 -29.64
C GLY A 54 -10.68 26.75 -28.15
N GLU A 55 -10.70 27.83 -27.37
CA GLU A 55 -10.81 27.78 -25.91
C GLU A 55 -12.27 27.93 -25.46
N PHE A 56 -12.70 27.05 -24.55
CA PHE A 56 -14.01 27.05 -23.93
C PHE A 56 -13.89 27.40 -22.46
N THR A 57 -14.95 28.00 -21.90
CA THR A 57 -14.99 28.37 -20.48
C THR A 57 -16.32 28.01 -19.84
N ILE A 58 -16.26 27.47 -18.62
CA ILE A 58 -17.39 27.12 -17.78
C ILE A 58 -17.29 27.97 -16.51
N SER A 59 -18.40 28.59 -16.09
CA SER A 59 -18.47 29.29 -14.81
C SER A 59 -18.43 28.27 -13.66
N THR A 60 -17.65 28.53 -12.62
CA THR A 60 -17.65 27.66 -11.42
C THR A 60 -18.98 27.72 -10.68
N LEU A 61 -19.66 28.88 -10.72
CA LEU A 61 -21.01 29.07 -10.17
C LEU A 61 -22.07 28.20 -10.86
N ASP A 62 -21.91 27.95 -12.16
CA ASP A 62 -22.82 27.06 -12.90
C ASP A 62 -22.68 25.60 -12.43
N ILE A 63 -21.45 25.15 -12.18
CA ILE A 63 -21.15 23.81 -11.66
C ILE A 63 -21.70 23.65 -10.25
N GLU A 64 -21.51 24.66 -9.39
CA GLU A 64 -22.06 24.70 -8.02
C GLU A 64 -23.59 24.67 -8.04
N THR A 65 -24.22 25.52 -8.86
CA THR A 65 -25.68 25.57 -9.05
C THR A 65 -26.22 24.19 -9.46
N TYR A 66 -25.56 23.53 -10.42
CA TYR A 66 -25.95 22.20 -10.88
C TYR A 66 -25.75 21.13 -9.81
N ALA A 67 -24.63 21.16 -9.08
CA ALA A 67 -24.35 20.24 -7.99
C ALA A 67 -25.43 20.34 -6.90
N GLU A 68 -25.72 21.53 -6.40
CA GLU A 68 -26.64 21.75 -5.29
C GLU A 68 -28.11 21.54 -5.69
N SER A 69 -28.57 22.28 -6.69
CA SER A 69 -30.00 22.37 -7.02
C SER A 69 -30.41 21.46 -8.19
N GLY A 70 -29.46 20.97 -8.98
CA GLY A 70 -29.74 20.28 -10.24
C GLY A 70 -30.17 21.20 -11.37
N ARG A 71 -30.29 22.51 -11.12
CA ARG A 71 -30.64 23.51 -12.13
C ARG A 71 -29.51 23.62 -13.16
N VAL A 72 -29.87 23.52 -14.43
CA VAL A 72 -28.97 23.69 -15.57
C VAL A 72 -29.15 25.11 -16.09
N THR A 73 -28.13 25.95 -15.96
CA THR A 73 -28.15 27.31 -16.53
C THR A 73 -28.01 27.25 -18.05
N ARG A 74 -28.36 28.34 -18.73
CA ARG A 74 -28.29 28.41 -20.20
C ARG A 74 -26.87 28.14 -20.72
N ASP A 75 -25.88 28.70 -20.07
CA ASP A 75 -24.48 28.59 -20.47
C ASP A 75 -23.92 27.20 -20.14
N PHE A 76 -24.32 26.61 -19.01
CA PHE A 76 -23.93 25.25 -18.65
C PHE A 76 -24.60 24.17 -19.51
N ALA A 77 -25.82 24.42 -19.99
CA ALA A 77 -26.56 23.49 -20.84
C ALA A 77 -25.76 23.10 -22.09
N PHE A 78 -24.98 24.02 -22.67
CA PHE A 78 -24.11 23.73 -23.80
C PHE A 78 -23.14 22.57 -23.49
N TYR A 79 -22.52 22.59 -22.32
CA TYR A 79 -21.56 21.56 -21.91
C TYR A 79 -22.25 20.28 -21.44
N LEU A 80 -23.25 20.41 -20.55
CA LEU A 80 -23.93 19.27 -19.96
C LEU A 80 -24.67 18.42 -21.01
N ASN A 81 -25.18 19.03 -22.07
CA ASN A 81 -25.87 18.30 -23.13
C ASN A 81 -24.97 17.34 -23.91
N ARG A 82 -23.65 17.54 -23.86
CA ARG A 82 -22.65 16.65 -24.48
C ARG A 82 -22.25 15.49 -23.57
N VAL A 83 -22.62 15.53 -22.29
CA VAL A 83 -22.47 14.41 -21.36
C VAL A 83 -23.64 13.43 -21.58
N PRO A 84 -23.39 12.13 -21.77
CA PRO A 84 -24.45 11.12 -21.89
C PRO A 84 -25.44 11.21 -20.73
N SER A 85 -26.74 11.13 -21.02
CA SER A 85 -27.80 11.29 -20.00
C SER A 85 -27.65 10.31 -18.83
N SER A 86 -27.21 9.08 -19.10
CA SER A 86 -26.91 8.05 -18.10
C SER A 86 -25.78 8.44 -17.13
N GLN A 87 -24.83 9.28 -17.57
CA GLN A 87 -23.68 9.71 -16.77
C GLN A 87 -23.95 11.02 -16.01
N ARG A 88 -24.95 11.83 -16.42
CA ARG A 88 -25.25 13.12 -15.77
C ARG A 88 -25.59 12.95 -14.29
N ALA A 89 -26.34 11.90 -13.92
CA ALA A 89 -26.69 11.62 -12.53
C ALA A 89 -25.45 11.27 -11.68
N GLN A 90 -24.55 10.43 -12.21
CA GLN A 90 -23.29 10.08 -11.55
C GLN A 90 -22.36 11.27 -11.43
N PHE A 91 -22.27 12.10 -12.48
CA PHE A 91 -21.49 13.32 -12.47
C PHE A 91 -21.99 14.30 -11.40
N ARG A 92 -23.31 14.54 -11.34
CA ARG A 92 -23.90 15.36 -10.27
C ARG A 92 -23.65 14.77 -8.89
N GLN A 93 -23.75 13.45 -8.74
CA GLN A 93 -23.47 12.78 -7.47
C GLN A 93 -22.02 13.02 -7.04
N LEU A 94 -21.05 12.87 -7.95
CA LEU A 94 -19.64 13.12 -7.68
C LEU A 94 -19.40 14.55 -7.18
N LEU A 95 -20.03 15.55 -7.81
CA LEU A 95 -19.92 16.96 -7.38
C LEU A 95 -20.48 17.19 -5.97
N ARG A 96 -21.45 16.38 -5.52
CA ARG A 96 -22.07 16.47 -4.19
C ARG A 96 -21.39 15.60 -3.14
N THR A 97 -20.53 14.66 -3.54
CA THR A 97 -19.86 13.75 -2.61
C THR A 97 -18.88 14.54 -1.74
N TYR A 98 -19.02 14.37 -0.43
CA TYR A 98 -18.03 14.80 0.55
C TYR A 98 -17.29 13.55 1.05
N PHE A 99 -15.97 13.56 0.92
CA PHE A 99 -15.11 12.53 1.49
C PHE A 99 -14.79 12.92 2.92
N ASN A 100 -15.06 12.04 3.88
CA ASN A 100 -14.82 12.26 5.31
C ASN A 100 -13.31 12.25 5.63
N LEU A 101 -12.63 13.29 5.16
CA LEU A 101 -11.21 13.56 5.31
C LEU A 101 -11.09 14.98 5.85
N ASP A 102 -10.52 15.13 7.04
CA ASP A 102 -10.26 16.45 7.61
C ASP A 102 -8.99 17.08 7.03
N ALA A 103 -8.83 18.39 7.24
CA ALA A 103 -7.69 19.15 6.74
C ALA A 103 -6.35 18.64 7.25
N THR A 104 -6.30 18.06 8.45
CA THR A 104 -5.07 17.52 9.04
C THR A 104 -4.62 16.29 8.25
N LEU A 105 -5.52 15.33 8.01
CA LEU A 105 -5.25 14.13 7.24
C LEU A 105 -4.89 14.46 5.78
N VAL A 106 -5.62 15.38 5.14
CA VAL A 106 -5.30 15.82 3.77
C VAL A 106 -3.92 16.49 3.71
N SER A 107 -3.59 17.35 4.67
CA SER A 107 -2.26 17.95 4.79
C SER A 107 -1.19 16.87 4.92
N GLN A 108 -1.30 16.04 5.96
CA GLN A 108 -0.43 14.90 6.25
C GLN A 108 -0.16 14.01 5.02
N VAL A 109 -1.20 13.60 4.29
CA VAL A 109 -1.08 12.78 3.08
C VAL A 109 -0.37 13.56 1.97
N THR A 110 -0.79 14.79 1.67
CA THR A 110 -0.23 15.58 0.57
C THR A 110 1.21 16.05 0.81
N TYR A 111 1.69 16.06 2.06
CA TYR A 111 3.10 16.29 2.43
C TYR A 111 3.95 15.01 2.47
N SER A 112 3.35 13.83 2.40
CA SER A 112 4.11 12.57 2.26
C SER A 112 4.77 12.46 0.90
N ALA A 113 5.85 11.69 0.79
CA ALA A 113 6.55 11.46 -0.47
C ALA A 113 5.62 10.90 -1.58
N LEU A 114 4.72 9.98 -1.20
CA LEU A 114 3.74 9.41 -2.11
C LEU A 114 2.67 10.44 -2.50
N GLY A 115 2.12 11.16 -1.51
CA GLY A 115 1.12 12.19 -1.77
C GLY A 115 1.67 13.37 -2.59
N GLU A 116 2.92 13.76 -2.39
CA GLU A 116 3.59 14.75 -3.23
C GLU A 116 3.67 14.28 -4.68
N SER A 117 4.06 13.03 -4.91
CA SER A 117 4.12 12.46 -6.26
C SER A 117 2.74 12.45 -6.93
N VAL A 118 1.69 12.04 -6.20
CA VAL A 118 0.30 12.06 -6.68
C VAL A 118 -0.17 13.48 -6.97
N VAL A 119 0.04 14.43 -6.05
CA VAL A 119 -0.41 15.82 -6.23
C VAL A 119 0.37 16.51 -7.36
N ARG A 120 1.66 16.25 -7.54
CA ARG A 120 2.42 16.73 -8.71
C ARG A 120 1.80 16.21 -10.00
N ARG A 121 1.56 14.91 -10.08
CA ARG A 121 0.93 14.29 -11.24
C ARG A 121 -0.46 14.87 -11.54
N LEU A 122 -1.30 15.01 -10.52
CA LEU A 122 -2.63 15.63 -10.68
C LEU A 122 -2.54 17.12 -11.02
N SER A 123 -1.48 17.82 -10.62
CA SER A 123 -1.29 19.23 -10.98
C SER A 123 -1.00 19.44 -12.47
N GLU A 124 -0.58 18.41 -13.20
CA GLU A 124 -0.44 18.47 -14.67
C GLU A 124 -1.80 18.49 -15.38
N LEU A 125 -2.86 17.97 -14.73
CA LEU A 125 -4.24 18.06 -15.21
C LEU A 125 -4.86 19.44 -14.99
N ILE A 126 -4.54 20.06 -13.86
CA ILE A 126 -5.14 21.29 -13.37
C ILE A 126 -4.09 22.41 -13.35
N MET A 127 -4.12 23.23 -14.39
CA MET A 127 -3.18 24.32 -14.61
C MET A 127 -3.74 25.66 -14.13
N THR A 128 -2.83 26.57 -13.79
CA THR A 128 -3.13 27.98 -13.52
C THR A 128 -3.30 28.77 -14.82
N GLU A 129 -3.63 30.07 -14.72
CA GLU A 129 -3.73 30.96 -15.88
C GLU A 129 -2.48 31.02 -16.76
N SER A 130 -1.30 30.84 -16.17
CA SER A 130 -0.02 30.79 -16.90
C SER A 130 0.19 29.51 -17.72
N ARG A 131 -0.81 28.61 -17.78
CA ARG A 131 -0.77 27.31 -18.45
C ARG A 131 0.31 26.38 -17.89
N GLN A 132 0.65 26.56 -16.61
CA GLN A 132 1.53 25.68 -15.87
C GLN A 132 0.77 24.99 -14.74
N GLY A 133 1.00 23.68 -14.59
CA GLY A 133 0.56 22.93 -13.43
C GLY A 133 1.21 23.50 -12.17
N SER A 134 0.40 23.77 -11.14
CA SER A 134 0.91 24.27 -9.87
C SER A 134 0.63 23.29 -8.75
N PHE A 135 1.68 22.56 -8.39
CA PHE A 135 1.69 21.65 -7.26
C PHE A 135 1.20 22.30 -5.96
N TYR A 136 1.75 23.47 -5.63
CA TYR A 136 1.38 24.20 -4.41
C TYR A 136 -0.05 24.73 -4.46
N ALA A 137 -0.55 25.14 -5.63
CA ALA A 137 -1.93 25.56 -5.80
C ALA A 137 -2.90 24.41 -5.52
N LEU A 138 -2.67 23.24 -6.14
CA LEU A 138 -3.52 22.07 -5.93
C LEU A 138 -3.45 21.56 -4.48
N ARG A 139 -2.24 21.46 -3.90
CA ARG A 139 -2.07 21.06 -2.50
C ARG A 139 -2.86 21.99 -1.56
N SER A 140 -2.72 23.31 -1.75
CA SER A 140 -3.41 24.29 -0.90
C SER A 140 -4.93 24.19 -1.06
N ALA A 141 -5.43 24.02 -2.29
CA ALA A 141 -6.85 23.87 -2.56
C ALA A 141 -7.45 22.61 -1.90
N LEU A 142 -6.73 21.48 -1.93
CA LEU A 142 -7.12 20.24 -1.25
C LEU A 142 -7.22 20.45 0.27
N ILE A 143 -6.19 21.01 0.89
CA ILE A 143 -6.14 21.25 2.34
C ILE A 143 -7.26 22.22 2.77
N LEU A 144 -7.42 23.33 2.05
CA LEU A 144 -8.44 24.34 2.37
C LEU A 144 -9.86 23.80 2.16
N SER A 145 -10.10 22.99 1.13
CA SER A 145 -11.39 22.34 0.91
C SER A 145 -11.76 21.42 2.08
N ALA A 146 -10.79 20.67 2.61
CA ALA A 146 -10.99 19.76 3.74
C ALA A 146 -11.16 20.47 5.11
N THR A 147 -11.11 21.81 5.17
CA THR A 147 -11.53 22.57 6.36
C THR A 147 -13.05 22.63 6.53
N ASN A 148 -13.81 22.24 5.49
CA ASN A 148 -15.26 22.10 5.58
C ASN A 148 -15.62 21.00 6.60
N PRO A 149 -16.57 21.23 7.53
CA PRO A 149 -16.97 20.22 8.51
C PRO A 149 -17.49 18.90 7.91
N LYS A 150 -17.95 18.91 6.65
CA LYS A 150 -18.38 17.72 5.92
C LYS A 150 -17.22 16.94 5.27
N GLY A 151 -16.01 17.52 5.23
CA GLY A 151 -14.81 16.95 4.62
C GLY A 151 -14.50 17.50 3.23
N LEU A 152 -13.65 16.78 2.49
CA LEU A 152 -13.15 17.17 1.17
C LEU A 152 -14.23 17.05 0.08
N ASN A 153 -14.38 18.07 -0.75
CA ASN A 153 -15.33 18.07 -1.88
C ASN A 153 -14.71 18.72 -3.13
N ILE A 154 -14.99 18.16 -4.31
CA ILE A 154 -14.37 18.60 -5.57
C ILE A 154 -14.77 20.03 -5.97
N VAL A 155 -16.01 20.46 -5.71
CA VAL A 155 -16.47 21.83 -5.99
C VAL A 155 -15.75 22.81 -5.07
N GLU A 156 -15.56 22.46 -3.80
CA GLU A 156 -14.76 23.26 -2.87
C GLU A 156 -13.27 23.31 -3.26
N VAL A 157 -12.68 22.23 -3.79
CA VAL A 157 -11.30 22.26 -4.31
C VAL A 157 -11.19 23.24 -5.48
N ILE A 158 -12.14 23.22 -6.41
CA ILE A 158 -12.20 24.19 -7.52
C ILE A 158 -12.29 25.61 -6.97
N ARG A 159 -13.22 25.86 -6.02
CA ARG A 159 -13.42 27.17 -5.41
C ARG A 159 -12.19 27.69 -4.67
N ARG A 160 -11.46 26.82 -3.99
CA ARG A 160 -10.27 27.18 -3.18
C ARG A 160 -8.97 27.19 -3.98
N TYR A 161 -9.01 26.91 -5.29
CA TYR A 161 -7.83 26.94 -6.13
C TYR A 161 -7.35 28.39 -6.34
N PRO A 162 -6.08 28.73 -6.06
CA PRO A 162 -5.59 30.11 -6.03
C PRO A 162 -5.29 30.65 -7.45
N SER A 163 -6.31 30.70 -8.31
CA SER A 163 -6.26 31.22 -9.68
C SER A 163 -7.67 31.59 -10.12
N SER A 164 -7.87 32.76 -10.73
CA SER A 164 -9.18 33.20 -11.24
C SER A 164 -9.73 32.25 -12.32
N THR A 165 -8.84 31.67 -13.12
CA THR A 165 -9.17 30.61 -14.09
C THR A 165 -8.39 29.34 -13.79
N ILE A 166 -9.09 28.22 -13.65
CA ILE A 166 -8.51 26.88 -13.69
C ILE A 166 -8.47 26.42 -15.14
N ARG A 167 -7.32 25.97 -15.63
CA ARG A 167 -7.17 25.46 -16.99
C ARG A 167 -7.02 23.94 -16.97
N LEU A 168 -7.88 23.22 -17.68
CA LEU A 168 -7.80 21.76 -17.77
C LEU A 168 -6.92 21.35 -18.96
N ASN A 169 -5.96 20.47 -18.70
CA ASN A 169 -5.19 19.82 -19.74
C ASN A 169 -5.98 18.61 -20.28
N LEU A 170 -6.77 18.82 -21.34
CA LEU A 170 -7.61 17.76 -21.90
C LEU A 170 -6.80 16.60 -22.49
N THR A 171 -5.61 16.87 -23.03
CA THR A 171 -4.74 15.83 -23.57
C THR A 171 -4.26 14.90 -22.46
N GLU A 172 -3.78 15.46 -21.35
CA GLU A 172 -3.37 14.67 -20.18
C GLU A 172 -4.59 13.97 -19.53
N GLY A 173 -5.73 14.66 -19.43
CA GLY A 173 -6.97 14.08 -18.93
C GLY A 173 -7.44 12.88 -19.75
N GLN A 174 -7.41 13.00 -21.08
CA GLN A 174 -7.73 11.89 -21.98
C GLN A 174 -6.73 10.74 -21.85
N SER A 175 -5.43 11.04 -21.73
CA SER A 175 -4.39 10.02 -21.53
C SER A 175 -4.65 9.22 -20.24
N ILE A 176 -4.90 9.91 -19.12
CA ILE A 176 -5.20 9.26 -17.84
C ILE A 176 -6.45 8.41 -17.92
N LEU A 177 -7.54 8.92 -18.52
CA LEU A 177 -8.78 8.17 -18.69
C LEU A 177 -8.57 6.92 -19.54
N THR A 178 -7.91 7.06 -20.70
CA THR A 178 -7.61 5.92 -21.58
C THR A 178 -6.75 4.89 -20.85
N ASN A 179 -5.67 5.31 -20.18
CA ASN A 179 -4.79 4.41 -19.43
C ASN A 179 -5.54 3.67 -18.31
N PHE A 180 -6.43 4.36 -17.59
CA PHE A 180 -7.23 3.75 -16.53
C PHE A 180 -8.25 2.73 -17.07
N SER A 181 -8.98 3.07 -18.12
CA SER A 181 -9.91 2.15 -18.78
C SER A 181 -9.20 0.92 -19.35
N GLU A 182 -8.02 1.11 -19.94
CA GLU A 182 -7.15 0.03 -20.40
C GLU A 182 -6.72 -0.89 -19.25
N LEU A 183 -6.33 -0.34 -18.10
CA LEU A 183 -5.97 -1.12 -16.92
C LEU A 183 -7.12 -1.98 -16.42
N ILE A 184 -8.34 -1.43 -16.33
CA ILE A 184 -9.53 -2.20 -15.91
C ILE A 184 -9.84 -3.30 -16.92
N ARG A 185 -9.90 -2.97 -18.22
CA ARG A 185 -10.20 -3.97 -19.26
C ARG A 185 -9.17 -5.08 -19.28
N ARG A 186 -7.89 -4.73 -19.17
CA ARG A 186 -6.77 -5.68 -19.12
C ARG A 186 -6.86 -6.58 -17.89
N ARG A 187 -7.20 -6.02 -16.72
CA ARG A 187 -7.47 -6.80 -15.51
C ARG A 187 -8.60 -7.80 -15.75
N ASP A 188 -9.75 -7.37 -16.24
CA ASP A 188 -10.92 -8.23 -16.39
C ASP A 188 -10.65 -9.39 -17.37
N ARG A 189 -9.95 -9.12 -18.47
CA ARG A 189 -9.49 -10.15 -19.41
C ARG A 189 -8.55 -11.16 -18.75
N VAL A 190 -7.56 -10.70 -18.00
CA VAL A 190 -6.60 -11.58 -17.33
C VAL A 190 -7.27 -12.43 -16.26
N VAL A 191 -8.15 -11.84 -15.45
CA VAL A 191 -8.90 -12.58 -14.43
C VAL A 191 -9.76 -13.67 -15.09
N GLY A 192 -10.49 -13.33 -16.16
CA GLY A 192 -11.28 -14.30 -16.93
C GLY A 192 -10.43 -15.40 -17.55
N GLY A 193 -9.34 -15.05 -18.24
CA GLY A 193 -8.45 -16.01 -18.87
C GLY A 193 -7.72 -16.93 -17.87
N LEU A 194 -7.31 -16.40 -16.71
CA LEU A 194 -6.72 -17.23 -15.65
C LEU A 194 -7.71 -18.22 -15.06
N LYS A 195 -8.99 -17.84 -14.94
CA LYS A 195 -10.06 -18.74 -14.52
C LYS A 195 -10.27 -19.89 -15.51
N GLU A 196 -10.18 -19.62 -16.81
CA GLU A 196 -10.22 -20.66 -17.84
C GLU A 196 -9.02 -21.61 -17.74
N VAL A 197 -7.82 -21.07 -17.57
CA VAL A 197 -6.60 -21.87 -17.36
C VAL A 197 -6.72 -22.74 -16.11
N ALA A 198 -7.14 -22.16 -14.97
CA ALA A 198 -7.34 -22.90 -13.73
C ALA A 198 -8.40 -24.00 -13.89
N THR A 199 -9.49 -23.73 -14.60
CA THR A 199 -10.53 -24.72 -14.88
C THR A 199 -10.01 -25.89 -15.71
N ALA A 200 -9.19 -25.62 -16.73
CA ALA A 200 -8.53 -26.65 -17.52
C ALA A 200 -7.47 -27.45 -16.73
N GLU A 201 -6.74 -26.80 -15.82
CA GLU A 201 -5.83 -27.51 -14.90
C GLU A 201 -6.60 -28.42 -13.92
N ALA A 202 -7.74 -27.95 -13.41
CA ALA A 202 -8.56 -28.68 -12.45
C ALA A 202 -9.23 -29.92 -13.06
N SER A 203 -9.65 -29.87 -14.33
CA SER A 203 -10.30 -31.02 -14.99
C SER A 203 -9.40 -32.26 -15.10
N ASN A 204 -8.08 -32.09 -15.00
CA ASN A 204 -7.10 -33.18 -15.02
C ASN A 204 -6.77 -33.73 -13.62
N GLN A 205 -7.44 -33.25 -12.57
CA GLN A 205 -7.17 -33.58 -11.17
C GLN A 205 -8.42 -34.24 -10.55
N THR A 206 -8.26 -35.43 -9.98
CA THR A 206 -9.39 -36.27 -9.53
C THR A 206 -9.44 -36.48 -8.01
N THR A 207 -8.68 -35.70 -7.24
CA THR A 207 -8.64 -35.84 -5.77
C THR A 207 -9.96 -35.42 -5.14
N ASP A 208 -10.57 -36.32 -4.37
CA ASP A 208 -11.76 -36.00 -3.56
C ASP A 208 -11.32 -35.38 -2.22
N PHE A 209 -11.34 -34.05 -2.16
CA PHE A 209 -10.96 -33.29 -0.96
C PHE A 209 -11.95 -33.42 0.19
N SER A 210 -13.18 -33.90 -0.03
CA SER A 210 -14.15 -34.12 1.05
C SER A 210 -13.73 -35.24 2.01
N GLN A 211 -12.88 -36.16 1.52
CA GLN A 211 -12.32 -37.27 2.30
C GLN A 211 -10.91 -36.95 2.82
N GLN A 212 -10.37 -35.77 2.51
CA GLN A 212 -9.05 -35.35 2.96
C GLN A 212 -9.14 -34.45 4.19
N GLN A 213 -8.00 -34.21 4.83
CA GLN A 213 -7.92 -33.26 5.93
C GLN A 213 -8.28 -31.85 5.43
N ASP A 214 -9.19 -31.16 6.12
CA ASP A 214 -9.49 -29.77 5.81
C ASP A 214 -8.39 -28.84 6.34
N LEU A 215 -7.63 -28.22 5.44
CA LEU A 215 -6.54 -27.31 5.80
C LEU A 215 -7.05 -25.91 6.19
N GLN A 216 -8.35 -25.62 6.04
CA GLN A 216 -8.97 -24.38 6.48
C GLN A 216 -9.08 -24.31 8.01
N VAL A 217 -9.09 -25.45 8.70
CA VAL A 217 -9.19 -25.53 10.17
C VAL A 217 -7.83 -25.70 10.85
N PRO A 218 -7.66 -25.21 12.09
CA PRO A 218 -6.41 -25.38 12.83
C PRO A 218 -6.02 -26.86 12.99
N GLY A 219 -4.72 -27.12 13.04
CA GLY A 219 -4.15 -28.45 13.23
C GLY A 219 -4.35 -29.00 14.65
N SER A 220 -3.65 -30.10 14.95
CA SER A 220 -3.80 -30.83 16.22
C SER A 220 -3.03 -30.20 17.39
N LEU A 221 -2.01 -29.39 17.11
CA LEU A 221 -1.10 -28.84 18.11
C LEU A 221 -1.60 -27.53 18.72
N GLY A 222 -1.20 -27.27 19.96
CA GLY A 222 -1.26 -25.96 20.57
C GLY A 222 0.01 -25.17 20.24
N TYR A 223 0.13 -23.96 20.79
CA TYR A 223 1.34 -23.17 20.66
C TYR A 223 1.56 -22.28 21.89
N LYS A 224 2.82 -21.93 22.14
CA LYS A 224 3.21 -20.83 23.04
C LYS A 224 3.77 -19.67 22.23
N VAL A 225 3.51 -18.44 22.67
CA VAL A 225 4.11 -17.24 22.09
C VAL A 225 5.22 -16.75 23.01
N VAL A 226 6.39 -16.48 22.45
CA VAL A 226 7.50 -15.83 23.14
C VAL A 226 7.82 -14.53 22.43
N SER A 227 7.76 -13.41 23.14
CA SER A 227 7.99 -12.08 22.59
C SER A 227 9.25 -11.46 23.17
N TRP A 228 10.06 -10.82 22.34
CA TRP A 228 11.22 -10.04 22.79
C TRP A 228 11.57 -8.93 21.80
N GLU A 229 12.43 -8.02 22.22
CA GLU A 229 12.99 -6.99 21.34
C GLU A 229 14.34 -7.47 20.77
N MET A 230 14.47 -7.46 19.45
CA MET A 230 15.73 -7.60 18.75
C MET A 230 16.48 -6.29 18.74
N ASN A 231 17.80 -6.34 18.93
CA ASN A 231 18.65 -5.16 18.93
C ASN A 231 19.85 -5.35 17.99
N ASP A 232 19.73 -4.83 16.77
CA ASP A 232 20.82 -4.73 15.79
C ASP A 232 21.58 -3.42 16.01
N VAL A 233 22.54 -3.48 16.95
CA VAL A 233 23.39 -2.35 17.31
C VAL A 233 24.18 -1.84 16.09
N ALA A 234 24.63 -2.72 15.20
CA ALA A 234 25.45 -2.36 14.04
C ALA A 234 24.67 -1.49 13.04
N ARG A 235 23.36 -1.73 12.89
CA ARG A 235 22.48 -0.93 12.03
C ARG A 235 21.65 0.10 12.80
N SER A 236 21.82 0.21 14.13
CA SER A 236 21.03 1.07 15.02
C SER A 236 19.52 0.83 14.86
N ARG A 237 19.12 -0.45 14.87
CA ARG A 237 17.72 -0.87 14.71
C ARG A 237 17.31 -1.78 15.84
N ALA A 238 16.21 -1.42 16.51
CA ALA A 238 15.55 -2.27 17.48
C ALA A 238 14.12 -2.53 17.02
N PHE A 239 13.64 -3.77 17.18
CA PHE A 239 12.30 -4.16 16.74
C PHE A 239 11.76 -5.37 17.51
N PRO A 240 10.45 -5.40 17.80
CA PRO A 240 9.84 -6.54 18.46
C PRO A 240 9.72 -7.75 17.53
N VAL A 241 9.78 -8.94 18.13
CA VAL A 241 9.56 -10.23 17.48
C VAL A 241 8.66 -11.09 18.35
N ASP A 242 7.69 -11.74 17.72
CA ASP A 242 6.87 -12.81 18.31
C ASP A 242 7.25 -14.15 17.70
N LEU A 243 7.59 -15.13 18.53
CA LEU A 243 7.85 -16.50 18.12
C LEU A 243 6.75 -17.43 18.64
N TYR A 244 5.97 -17.97 17.70
CA TYR A 244 4.97 -19.01 17.94
C TYR A 244 5.68 -20.36 17.87
N LEU A 245 5.73 -21.08 19.00
CA LEU A 245 6.36 -22.39 19.13
C LEU A 245 5.28 -23.47 19.31
N PRO A 246 5.24 -24.51 18.45
CA PRO A 246 4.30 -25.61 18.60
C PRO A 246 4.44 -26.33 19.95
N GLN A 247 3.31 -26.78 20.48
CA GLN A 247 3.24 -27.58 21.70
C GLN A 247 2.27 -28.74 21.54
N ASN A 248 2.61 -29.90 22.11
CA ASN A 248 1.69 -31.03 22.16
C ASN A 248 0.50 -30.67 23.06
N ASN A 249 -0.71 -30.84 22.53
CA ASN A 249 -1.93 -30.63 23.30
C ASN A 249 -2.20 -31.83 24.21
N ASN A 250 -1.85 -31.71 25.50
CA ASN A 250 -2.12 -32.76 26.49
C ASN A 250 -3.62 -32.93 26.83
N ASN A 251 -4.49 -32.04 26.32
CA ASN A 251 -5.92 -31.96 26.68
C ASN A 251 -6.88 -32.53 25.60
N ARG A 252 -6.40 -33.12 24.50
CA ARG A 252 -7.28 -33.82 23.53
C ARG A 252 -7.31 -35.32 23.83
N SER A 253 -8.21 -35.71 24.73
CA SER A 253 -8.55 -37.12 24.98
C SER A 253 -9.28 -37.69 23.75
N GLY A 254 -8.61 -38.55 22.96
CA GLY A 254 -9.30 -39.44 22.01
C GLY A 254 -8.92 -39.38 20.53
N GLY A 255 -7.94 -38.57 20.11
CA GLY A 255 -7.39 -38.61 18.75
C GLY A 255 -5.95 -39.10 18.75
N ALA A 256 -5.50 -39.77 17.67
CA ALA A 256 -4.10 -40.15 17.49
C ALA A 256 -3.19 -38.93 17.74
N SER A 257 -2.45 -38.96 18.84
CA SER A 257 -1.55 -37.86 19.23
C SER A 257 -0.37 -37.83 18.26
N THR A 258 -0.45 -36.95 17.26
CA THR A 258 0.71 -36.59 16.45
C THR A 258 1.65 -35.77 17.31
N SER A 259 2.53 -36.44 18.06
CA SER A 259 3.58 -35.78 18.82
C SER A 259 4.60 -35.21 17.85
N VAL A 260 4.67 -33.89 17.70
CA VAL A 260 5.73 -33.24 16.93
C VAL A 260 6.88 -32.92 17.87
N LYS A 261 8.09 -33.27 17.47
CA LYS A 261 9.31 -33.04 18.26
C LYS A 261 10.18 -31.99 17.57
N PRO A 262 10.86 -31.13 18.33
CA PRO A 262 11.84 -30.22 17.77
C PRO A 262 13.03 -31.00 17.16
N PRO A 263 13.79 -30.39 16.22
CA PRO A 263 13.70 -28.99 15.81
C PRO A 263 12.55 -28.73 14.83
N PHE A 264 11.78 -27.67 15.08
CA PHE A 264 10.65 -27.27 14.23
C PHE A 264 11.12 -26.47 13.01
N PRO A 265 10.60 -26.74 11.79
CA PRO A 265 10.85 -25.89 10.63
C PRO A 265 10.37 -24.46 10.92
N LEU A 266 11.14 -23.47 10.45
CA LEU A 266 10.88 -22.06 10.76
C LEU A 266 10.18 -21.36 9.59
N ILE A 267 9.13 -20.62 9.89
CA ILE A 267 8.51 -19.67 8.97
C ILE A 267 8.72 -18.26 9.53
N VAL A 268 9.13 -17.32 8.67
CA VAL A 268 9.20 -15.90 9.01
C VAL A 268 8.05 -15.16 8.32
N ILE A 269 7.33 -14.29 9.02
CA ILE A 269 6.27 -13.45 8.44
C ILE A 269 6.71 -11.98 8.47
N SER A 270 6.73 -11.35 7.29
CA SER A 270 7.04 -9.92 7.10
C SER A 270 5.78 -9.15 6.68
N HIS A 271 5.40 -8.15 7.47
CA HIS A 271 4.19 -7.33 7.28
C HIS A 271 4.31 -6.35 6.09
N GLY A 272 3.24 -5.65 5.72
CA GLY A 272 3.21 -4.60 4.69
C GLY A 272 3.76 -3.24 5.18
N VAL A 273 3.40 -2.15 4.52
CA VAL A 273 3.59 -0.79 5.06
C VAL A 273 2.45 -0.48 6.02
N ALA A 274 2.72 0.21 7.13
CA ALA A 274 1.72 0.59 8.13
C ALA A 274 1.03 -0.60 8.84
N GLU A 275 1.59 -1.80 8.68
CA GLU A 275 1.17 -3.01 9.37
C GLU A 275 2.17 -3.36 10.48
N ASP A 276 1.83 -4.37 11.27
CA ASP A 276 2.59 -4.82 12.43
C ASP A 276 2.54 -6.34 12.59
N ARG A 277 3.14 -6.86 13.67
CA ARG A 277 3.16 -8.31 13.95
C ARG A 277 1.79 -8.92 14.26
N GLU A 278 0.77 -8.11 14.55
CA GLU A 278 -0.58 -8.62 14.81
C GLU A 278 -1.37 -8.88 13.53
N THR A 279 -1.02 -8.20 12.43
CA THR A 279 -1.77 -8.21 11.17
C THR A 279 -1.94 -9.61 10.56
N PHE A 280 -0.92 -10.46 10.72
CA PHE A 280 -0.92 -11.86 10.24
C PHE A 280 -0.79 -12.88 11.38
N ALA A 281 -1.17 -12.49 12.60
CA ALA A 281 -1.14 -13.39 13.75
C ALA A 281 -2.02 -14.64 13.51
N TYR A 282 -3.18 -14.51 12.85
CA TYR A 282 -4.01 -15.67 12.50
C TYR A 282 -3.24 -16.72 11.67
N ALA A 283 -2.37 -16.29 10.76
CA ALA A 283 -1.59 -17.18 9.90
C ALA A 283 -0.48 -17.84 10.70
N ALA A 284 0.19 -17.08 11.56
CA ALA A 284 1.22 -17.61 12.46
C ALA A 284 0.66 -18.68 13.41
N GLN A 285 -0.50 -18.43 14.02
CA GLN A 285 -1.19 -19.37 14.90
C GLN A 285 -1.62 -20.64 14.14
N HIS A 286 -2.15 -20.47 12.93
CA HIS A 286 -2.57 -21.58 12.09
C HIS A 286 -1.36 -22.46 11.74
N LEU A 287 -0.28 -21.89 11.22
CA LEU A 287 0.94 -22.66 10.90
C LEU A 287 1.57 -23.32 12.13
N ALA A 288 1.56 -22.65 13.29
CA ALA A 288 2.04 -23.24 14.53
C ALA A 288 1.23 -24.48 14.95
N SER A 289 -0.10 -24.47 14.74
CA SER A 289 -0.95 -25.63 15.00
C SER A 289 -0.66 -26.83 14.07
N TYR A 290 0.04 -26.61 12.95
CA TYR A 290 0.52 -27.63 12.01
C TYR A 290 1.99 -28.02 12.21
N GLY A 291 2.65 -27.52 13.26
CA GLY A 291 4.00 -27.93 13.65
C GLY A 291 5.14 -27.05 13.13
N PHE A 292 4.85 -25.86 12.62
CA PHE A 292 5.87 -24.87 12.25
C PHE A 292 6.18 -23.94 13.43
N ALA A 293 7.46 -23.68 13.69
CA ALA A 293 7.80 -22.48 14.45
C ALA A 293 7.59 -21.26 13.54
N VAL A 294 6.95 -20.20 14.05
CA VAL A 294 6.68 -19.00 13.26
C VAL A 294 7.22 -17.77 13.95
N ALA A 295 8.15 -17.06 13.32
CA ALA A 295 8.66 -15.78 13.78
C ALA A 295 8.00 -14.63 13.02
N VAL A 296 7.34 -13.73 13.72
CA VAL A 296 6.73 -12.51 13.18
C VAL A 296 7.50 -11.32 13.72
N LEU A 297 8.08 -10.50 12.84
CA LEU A 297 8.88 -9.32 13.21
C LEU A 297 8.27 -8.04 12.70
N GLU A 298 8.60 -6.92 13.35
CA GLU A 298 8.32 -5.58 12.85
C GLU A 298 9.54 -4.95 12.17
N HIS A 299 9.28 -4.09 11.19
CA HIS A 299 10.28 -3.32 10.46
C HIS A 299 10.17 -1.83 10.84
N PRO A 300 11.05 -1.30 11.71
CA PRO A 300 10.85 -0.02 12.41
C PRO A 300 10.85 1.22 11.51
N GLY A 301 11.25 1.10 10.25
CA GLY A 301 11.18 2.20 9.28
C GLY A 301 9.88 2.26 8.48
N SER A 302 8.99 1.27 8.61
CA SER A 302 7.75 1.19 7.82
C SER A 302 6.56 0.50 8.53
N ASP A 303 6.72 0.16 9.81
CA ASP A 303 5.66 -0.44 10.63
C ASP A 303 4.53 0.54 10.96
N ALA A 304 3.44 0.02 11.52
CA ALA A 304 2.30 0.78 12.00
C ALA A 304 2.74 1.97 12.87
N LYS A 305 3.59 1.73 13.87
CA LYS A 305 4.05 2.77 14.81
C LYS A 305 4.78 3.92 14.11
N LYS A 306 5.70 3.63 13.19
CA LYS A 306 6.45 4.64 12.42
C LYS A 306 5.52 5.49 11.57
N ILE A 307 4.56 4.86 10.90
CA ILE A 307 3.58 5.57 10.05
C ILE A 307 2.68 6.46 10.91
N GLN A 308 2.26 5.98 12.09
CA GLN A 308 1.47 6.76 13.04
C GLN A 308 2.25 7.99 13.51
N GLN A 309 3.48 7.80 13.98
CA GLN A 309 4.33 8.89 14.44
C GLN A 309 4.63 9.89 13.31
N TYR A 310 4.78 9.43 12.07
CA TYR A 310 4.96 10.32 10.93
C TYR A 310 3.75 11.25 10.76
N PHE A 311 2.54 10.70 10.78
CA PHE A 311 1.33 11.52 10.66
C PHE A 311 1.13 12.43 11.88
N GLU A 312 1.44 11.96 13.09
CA GLU A 312 1.43 12.79 14.30
C GLU A 312 2.53 13.89 14.32
N GLY A 313 3.40 13.95 13.31
CA GLY A 313 4.50 14.91 13.24
C GLY A 313 5.66 14.61 14.20
N LEU A 314 5.69 13.39 14.76
CA LEU A 314 6.67 12.90 15.73
C LEU A 314 7.82 12.13 15.09
N ALA A 315 7.74 11.81 13.80
CA ALA A 315 8.79 11.10 13.07
C ALA A 315 8.93 11.58 11.62
N SER A 316 10.11 11.40 11.04
CA SER A 316 10.34 11.57 9.60
C SER A 316 9.53 10.55 8.77
N PRO A 317 9.24 10.83 7.49
CA PRO A 317 8.56 9.87 6.61
C PRO A 317 9.35 8.55 6.47
N PRO A 318 8.70 7.45 6.08
CA PRO A 318 9.39 6.20 5.74
C PRO A 318 10.46 6.46 4.69
N GLU A 319 11.65 5.90 4.86
CA GLU A 319 12.80 6.12 3.98
C GLU A 319 12.84 5.05 2.89
N ALA A 320 13.34 5.39 1.69
CA ALA A 320 13.59 4.39 0.64
C ALA A 320 14.59 3.31 1.09
N ARG A 321 15.40 3.59 2.12
CA ARG A 321 16.34 2.64 2.73
C ARG A 321 15.67 1.38 3.27
N GLU A 322 14.35 1.38 3.51
CA GLU A 322 13.62 0.17 3.86
C GLU A 322 13.65 -0.90 2.74
N LEU A 323 13.94 -0.53 1.48
CA LEU A 323 14.21 -1.50 0.40
C LEU A 323 15.44 -2.38 0.71
N ILE A 324 16.38 -1.84 1.49
CA ILE A 324 17.59 -2.53 1.95
C ILE A 324 17.39 -3.08 3.36
N ASN A 325 16.86 -2.28 4.28
CA ASN A 325 16.82 -2.64 5.70
C ASN A 325 15.92 -3.83 5.97
N ARG A 326 14.78 -3.96 5.27
CA ARG A 326 13.80 -5.01 5.58
C ARG A 326 14.33 -6.43 5.30
N PRO A 327 14.97 -6.72 4.14
CA PRO A 327 15.65 -8.00 3.97
C PRO A 327 16.76 -8.23 5.01
N LEU A 328 17.53 -7.18 5.34
CA LEU A 328 18.59 -7.28 6.34
C LEU A 328 18.06 -7.54 7.76
N ASP A 329 16.88 -7.02 8.12
CA ASP A 329 16.23 -7.31 9.40
C ASP A 329 15.91 -8.80 9.55
N ILE A 330 15.43 -9.44 8.47
CA ILE A 330 15.18 -10.89 8.48
C ILE A 330 16.49 -11.67 8.56
N LYS A 331 17.55 -11.29 7.82
CA LYS A 331 18.86 -11.95 7.94
C LYS A 331 19.41 -11.85 9.36
N PHE A 332 19.29 -10.67 9.98
CA PHE A 332 19.67 -10.46 11.37
C PHE A 332 18.84 -11.34 12.33
N LEU A 333 17.52 -11.38 12.17
CA LEU A 333 16.63 -12.26 12.94
C LEU A 333 17.08 -13.72 12.86
N LEU A 334 17.34 -14.22 11.65
CA LEU A 334 17.78 -15.60 11.43
C LEU A 334 19.15 -15.88 12.07
N ASP A 335 20.08 -14.93 12.02
CA ASP A 335 21.38 -15.04 12.68
C ASP A 335 21.25 -15.10 14.22
N GLN A 336 20.36 -14.28 14.79
CA GLN A 336 20.11 -14.31 16.23
C GLN A 336 19.40 -15.59 16.65
N LEU A 337 18.37 -16.03 15.93
CA LEU A 337 17.70 -17.31 16.20
C LEU A 337 18.68 -18.48 16.10
N GLN A 338 19.61 -18.46 15.14
CA GLN A 338 20.65 -19.48 15.02
C GLN A 338 21.58 -19.50 16.24
N ARG A 339 21.95 -18.33 16.79
CA ARG A 339 22.77 -18.25 18.02
C ARG A 339 22.00 -18.75 19.24
N LEU A 340 20.75 -18.32 19.40
CA LEU A 340 19.85 -18.74 20.49
C LEU A 340 19.56 -20.24 20.42
N ASN A 341 19.38 -20.81 19.23
CA ASN A 341 19.13 -22.24 19.05
C ASN A 341 20.35 -23.12 19.39
N LYS A 342 21.56 -22.55 19.38
CA LYS A 342 22.80 -23.26 19.79
C LYS A 342 23.09 -23.15 21.29
N SER A 343 22.76 -22.03 21.92
CA SER A 343 23.30 -21.68 23.25
C SER A 343 22.33 -20.93 24.18
N GLY A 344 21.12 -20.60 23.74
CA GLY A 344 20.12 -19.88 24.54
C GLY A 344 19.30 -20.82 25.40
N SER A 345 19.23 -20.57 26.71
CA SER A 345 18.65 -21.46 27.74
C SER A 345 17.27 -22.04 27.41
N ASN A 346 16.40 -21.29 26.75
CA ASN A 346 15.01 -21.69 26.46
C ASN A 346 14.77 -22.16 25.02
N PHE A 347 15.79 -22.09 24.15
CA PHE A 347 15.64 -22.30 22.70
C PHE A 347 16.58 -23.37 22.12
N VAL A 348 17.48 -23.94 22.92
CA VAL A 348 18.45 -24.95 22.43
C VAL A 348 17.72 -26.10 21.75
N GLY A 349 18.06 -26.32 20.47
CA GLY A 349 17.54 -27.42 19.65
C GLY A 349 16.07 -27.29 19.26
N GLN A 350 15.39 -26.18 19.55
CA GLN A 350 13.96 -26.00 19.24
C GLN A 350 13.69 -25.71 17.77
N LEU A 351 14.61 -25.06 17.06
CA LEU A 351 14.37 -24.49 15.74
C LEU A 351 15.26 -25.15 14.68
N ASN A 352 14.71 -25.42 13.50
CA ASN A 352 15.48 -25.67 12.30
C ASN A 352 15.60 -24.37 11.51
N VAL A 353 16.68 -23.63 11.76
CA VAL A 353 16.96 -22.33 11.11
C VAL A 353 17.64 -22.48 9.74
N GLN A 354 17.84 -23.70 9.24
CA GLN A 354 18.43 -23.94 7.91
C GLN A 354 17.37 -24.20 6.83
N GLU A 355 16.16 -24.55 7.25
CA GLU A 355 14.99 -24.76 6.39
C GLU A 355 13.95 -23.68 6.73
N VAL A 356 14.10 -22.50 6.14
CA VAL A 356 13.26 -21.33 6.42
C VAL A 356 12.27 -21.06 5.29
N GLY A 357 10.99 -21.01 5.64
CA GLY A 357 9.94 -20.42 4.80
C GLY A 357 9.78 -18.93 5.09
N VAL A 358 9.40 -18.12 4.10
CA VAL A 358 9.05 -16.71 4.32
C VAL A 358 7.68 -16.40 3.73
N ILE A 359 6.81 -15.80 4.54
CA ILE A 359 5.56 -15.18 4.09
C ILE A 359 5.76 -13.68 4.14
N GLY A 360 5.37 -12.98 3.07
CA GLY A 360 5.48 -11.54 3.01
C GLY A 360 4.25 -10.90 2.39
N HIS A 361 3.69 -9.87 3.03
CA HIS A 361 2.60 -9.08 2.47
C HIS A 361 3.09 -7.75 1.91
N SER A 362 2.66 -7.36 0.70
CA SER A 362 2.97 -6.05 0.11
C SER A 362 4.49 -5.79 0.06
N TYR A 363 4.98 -4.84 0.83
CA TYR A 363 6.41 -4.59 1.00
C TYR A 363 7.16 -5.74 1.69
N GLY A 364 6.51 -6.47 2.58
CA GLY A 364 6.98 -7.76 3.08
C GLY A 364 7.06 -8.81 1.98
N GLY A 365 6.17 -8.75 0.98
CA GLY A 365 6.22 -9.59 -0.21
C GLY A 365 7.48 -9.33 -1.05
N TYR A 366 7.78 -8.06 -1.34
CA TYR A 366 9.08 -7.65 -1.92
C TYR A 366 10.27 -8.16 -1.09
N THR A 367 10.17 -8.04 0.25
CA THR A 367 11.20 -8.49 1.18
C THR A 367 11.44 -10.00 1.04
N ALA A 368 10.37 -10.79 0.95
CA ALA A 368 10.46 -12.23 0.78
C ALA A 368 11.03 -12.61 -0.61
N LEU A 369 10.62 -11.92 -1.67
CA LEU A 369 11.13 -12.13 -3.04
C LEU A 369 12.65 -11.88 -3.13
N THR A 370 13.16 -10.83 -2.49
CA THR A 370 14.59 -10.51 -2.51
C THR A 370 15.42 -11.51 -1.69
N LEU A 371 14.89 -11.99 -0.56
CA LEU A 371 15.49 -13.08 0.21
C LEU A 371 15.55 -14.40 -0.59
N ALA A 372 14.56 -14.65 -1.46
CA ALA A 372 14.52 -15.79 -2.38
C ALA A 372 15.48 -15.68 -3.57
N GLY A 373 16.18 -14.56 -3.71
CA GLY A 373 17.20 -14.34 -4.75
C GLY A 373 16.82 -13.30 -5.81
N ALA A 374 15.63 -12.70 -5.75
CA ALA A 374 15.32 -11.61 -6.66
C ALA A 374 16.26 -10.41 -6.44
N THR A 375 16.76 -9.84 -7.53
CA THR A 375 17.71 -8.72 -7.47
C THR A 375 17.10 -7.42 -7.98
N ILE A 376 17.52 -6.29 -7.41
CA ILE A 376 17.17 -4.97 -7.92
C ILE A 376 17.86 -4.75 -9.26
N ASP A 377 17.11 -4.34 -10.28
CA ASP A 377 17.66 -3.95 -11.58
C ASP A 377 17.69 -2.42 -11.73
N VAL A 378 18.88 -1.85 -11.49
CA VAL A 378 19.15 -0.41 -11.53
C VAL A 378 18.76 0.20 -12.88
N ASN A 379 18.99 -0.51 -13.98
CA ASN A 379 18.66 -0.02 -15.32
C ASN A 379 17.15 0.11 -15.52
N SER A 380 16.37 -0.87 -15.05
CA SER A 380 14.91 -0.84 -15.05
C SER A 380 14.39 0.34 -14.25
N VAL A 381 14.89 0.54 -13.02
CA VAL A 381 14.51 1.69 -12.19
C VAL A 381 14.82 3.00 -12.93
N ASN A 382 16.04 3.16 -13.45
CA ASN A 382 16.43 4.37 -14.17
C ASN A 382 15.52 4.64 -15.37
N LYS A 383 15.17 3.61 -16.15
CA LYS A 383 14.34 3.72 -17.35
C LYS A 383 12.87 4.01 -17.05
N GLN A 384 12.30 3.36 -16.03
CA GLN A 384 10.86 3.42 -15.77
C GLN A 384 10.46 4.54 -14.80
N CYS A 385 11.42 5.06 -14.03
CA CYS A 385 11.14 6.06 -12.98
C CYS A 385 11.60 7.48 -13.31
N ASN A 386 12.19 7.74 -14.49
CA ASN A 386 12.74 9.05 -14.85
C ASN A 386 12.34 9.49 -16.28
N PRO A 387 11.31 10.34 -16.44
CA PRO A 387 10.36 10.78 -15.42
C PRO A 387 9.32 9.69 -15.09
N ASN A 388 8.86 9.66 -13.83
CA ASN A 388 7.75 8.80 -13.43
C ASN A 388 6.42 9.53 -13.65
N ASN A 389 5.74 9.15 -14.73
CA ASN A 389 4.45 9.70 -15.14
C ASN A 389 3.28 8.77 -14.79
N SER A 390 3.45 7.92 -13.77
CA SER A 390 2.44 6.93 -13.39
C SER A 390 1.54 7.42 -12.26
N LEU A 391 0.24 7.09 -12.35
CA LEU A 391 -0.70 7.17 -11.22
C LEU A 391 -0.82 5.83 -10.46
N ASN A 392 -0.09 4.80 -10.90
CA ASN A 392 -0.06 3.51 -10.21
C ASN A 392 0.80 3.63 -8.93
N LEU A 393 0.15 3.50 -7.77
CA LEU A 393 0.79 3.63 -6.45
C LEU A 393 1.96 2.66 -6.29
N SER A 394 1.86 1.43 -6.82
CA SER A 394 2.98 0.46 -6.82
C SER A 394 4.21 1.01 -7.54
N VAL A 395 4.02 1.63 -8.70
CA VAL A 395 5.14 2.22 -9.47
C VAL A 395 5.74 3.39 -8.70
N LEU A 396 4.92 4.25 -8.11
CA LEU A 396 5.40 5.35 -7.26
C LEU A 396 6.25 4.82 -6.08
N LEU A 397 5.78 3.77 -5.40
CA LEU A 397 6.50 3.13 -4.29
C LEU A 397 7.83 2.51 -4.75
N GLN A 398 7.84 1.80 -5.88
CA GLN A 398 9.05 1.19 -6.44
C GLN A 398 10.07 2.24 -6.90
N CYS A 399 9.60 3.34 -7.47
CA CYS A 399 10.45 4.43 -7.96
C CYS A 399 11.13 5.22 -6.85
N ARG A 400 10.75 5.04 -5.58
CA ARG A 400 11.54 5.52 -4.43
C ARG A 400 12.96 4.94 -4.41
N ALA A 401 13.21 3.83 -5.10
CA ALA A 401 14.56 3.33 -5.33
C ALA A 401 15.50 4.39 -5.94
N ASN A 402 14.99 5.38 -6.69
CA ASN A 402 15.78 6.52 -7.17
C ASN A 402 16.48 7.28 -6.04
N GLU A 403 15.86 7.42 -4.86
CA GLU A 403 16.47 8.07 -3.68
C GLU A 403 17.79 7.37 -3.30
N LEU A 404 17.82 6.03 -3.37
CA LEU A 404 19.01 5.23 -3.08
C LEU A 404 20.05 5.31 -4.19
N LEU A 405 19.63 5.22 -5.45
CA LEU A 405 20.51 5.20 -6.62
C LEU A 405 21.20 6.55 -6.85
N GLN A 406 20.46 7.65 -6.72
CA GLN A 406 21.00 9.01 -6.79
C GLN A 406 21.95 9.29 -5.62
N GLY A 407 21.62 8.78 -4.43
CA GLY A 407 22.51 8.79 -3.27
C GLY A 407 23.73 7.87 -3.38
N LYS A 408 23.89 7.13 -4.49
CA LYS A 408 24.95 6.13 -4.71
C LYS A 408 25.05 5.10 -3.58
N THR A 409 23.91 4.74 -2.98
CA THR A 409 23.85 3.79 -1.88
C THR A 409 24.18 2.38 -2.39
N PRO A 410 25.18 1.68 -1.83
CA PRO A 410 25.46 0.30 -2.20
C PRO A 410 24.27 -0.61 -1.91
N ILE A 411 23.84 -1.37 -2.91
CA ILE A 411 22.78 -2.39 -2.76
C ILE A 411 23.46 -3.74 -2.48
N PRO A 412 23.31 -4.33 -1.27
CA PRO A 412 23.91 -5.61 -0.96
C PRO A 412 23.13 -6.77 -1.62
N SER A 413 23.72 -7.96 -1.61
CA SER A 413 22.96 -9.18 -1.92
C SER A 413 22.00 -9.48 -0.77
N PHE A 414 20.71 -9.57 -1.09
CA PHE A 414 19.67 -9.89 -0.10
C PHE A 414 19.46 -11.38 0.08
N GLN A 415 19.78 -12.19 -0.93
CA GLN A 415 19.53 -13.63 -0.91
C GLN A 415 20.08 -14.27 0.38
N ASP A 416 19.27 -15.13 1.00
CA ASP A 416 19.69 -15.91 2.15
C ASP A 416 19.53 -17.39 1.87
N THR A 417 20.62 -18.15 1.97
CA THR A 417 20.65 -19.57 1.58
C THR A 417 19.82 -20.48 2.50
N ARG A 418 19.45 -19.98 3.68
CA ARG A 418 18.53 -20.66 4.61
C ARG A 418 17.07 -20.58 4.15
N VAL A 419 16.73 -19.61 3.29
CA VAL A 419 15.36 -19.45 2.76
C VAL A 419 15.15 -20.46 1.63
N LYS A 420 14.17 -21.34 1.81
CA LYS A 420 13.90 -22.49 0.93
C LYS A 420 12.55 -22.43 0.23
N ALA A 421 11.61 -21.62 0.70
CA ALA A 421 10.31 -21.43 0.06
C ALA A 421 9.71 -20.06 0.43
N VAL A 422 9.01 -19.42 -0.51
CA VAL A 422 8.41 -18.10 -0.28
C VAL A 422 6.95 -18.04 -0.70
N MET A 423 6.10 -17.46 0.14
CA MET A 423 4.72 -17.09 -0.19
C MET A 423 4.58 -15.57 -0.12
N ALA A 424 4.36 -14.93 -1.27
CA ALA A 424 4.26 -13.49 -1.40
C ALA A 424 2.79 -13.07 -1.64
N LEU A 425 2.21 -12.37 -0.68
CA LEU A 425 0.84 -11.87 -0.69
C LEU A 425 0.84 -10.43 -1.20
N ASN A 426 0.10 -10.14 -2.27
CA ASN A 426 0.04 -8.82 -2.92
C ASN A 426 1.42 -8.13 -3.05
N PRO A 427 2.52 -8.82 -3.45
CA PRO A 427 3.85 -8.19 -3.50
C PRO A 427 3.91 -7.13 -4.59
N PHE A 428 4.88 -6.24 -4.53
CA PHE A 428 5.32 -5.47 -5.70
C PHE A 428 6.74 -5.86 -6.12
N GLY A 429 7.08 -5.57 -7.35
CA GLY A 429 8.45 -5.76 -7.86
C GLY A 429 8.61 -5.57 -9.37
N SER A 430 7.52 -5.34 -10.11
CA SER A 430 7.49 -5.30 -11.57
C SER A 430 8.51 -4.32 -12.19
N VAL A 431 8.75 -3.19 -11.54
CA VAL A 431 9.69 -2.15 -11.95
C VAL A 431 11.06 -2.37 -11.34
N ILE A 432 11.12 -2.50 -10.02
CA ILE A 432 12.39 -2.49 -9.26
C ILE A 432 13.19 -3.79 -9.43
N LEU A 433 12.52 -4.93 -9.58
CA LEU A 433 13.15 -6.23 -9.83
C LEU A 433 13.16 -6.54 -11.33
N ASN A 434 12.03 -6.27 -12.01
CA ASN A 434 11.81 -6.60 -13.43
C ASN A 434 12.05 -8.10 -13.75
N GLN A 435 11.86 -8.52 -15.00
CA GLN A 435 12.07 -9.90 -15.43
C GLN A 435 13.45 -10.44 -15.04
N LYS A 436 14.49 -9.62 -15.18
CA LYS A 436 15.87 -10.01 -14.82
C LYS A 436 16.03 -10.33 -13.34
N GLY A 437 15.42 -9.55 -12.44
CA GLY A 437 15.43 -9.83 -11.00
C GLY A 437 14.61 -11.08 -10.66
N PHE A 438 13.38 -11.18 -11.17
CA PHE A 438 12.49 -12.32 -10.89
C PHE A 438 13.04 -13.66 -11.40
N SER A 439 13.72 -13.67 -12.56
CA SER A 439 14.35 -14.88 -13.12
C SER A 439 15.44 -15.51 -12.23
N LYS A 440 15.91 -14.79 -11.20
CA LYS A 440 16.90 -15.33 -10.24
C LYS A 440 16.28 -16.19 -9.14
N ILE A 441 14.96 -16.13 -8.97
CA ILE A 441 14.24 -16.95 -7.98
C ILE A 441 14.20 -18.41 -8.46
N GLN A 442 14.81 -19.29 -7.67
CA GLN A 442 14.87 -20.74 -7.94
C GLN A 442 14.10 -21.57 -6.90
N VAL A 443 13.90 -21.02 -5.70
CA VAL A 443 13.14 -21.70 -4.64
C VAL A 443 11.65 -21.81 -5.01
N PRO A 444 10.92 -22.81 -4.47
CA PRO A 444 9.47 -22.84 -4.54
C PRO A 444 8.84 -21.51 -4.12
N ILE A 445 7.85 -21.06 -4.89
CA ILE A 445 7.24 -19.74 -4.69
C ILE A 445 5.74 -19.74 -4.97
N MET A 446 4.98 -19.08 -4.12
CA MET A 446 3.56 -18.80 -4.33
C MET A 446 3.32 -17.30 -4.33
N PHE A 447 2.70 -16.79 -5.39
CA PHE A 447 2.08 -15.48 -5.41
C PHE A 447 0.61 -15.62 -5.03
N MET A 448 0.11 -14.74 -4.16
CA MET A 448 -1.31 -14.61 -3.88
C MET A 448 -1.74 -13.16 -4.07
N GLY A 449 -2.58 -12.89 -5.07
CA GLY A 449 -3.01 -11.53 -5.42
C GLY A 449 -4.52 -11.34 -5.30
N GLY A 450 -4.96 -10.12 -5.01
CA GLY A 450 -6.37 -9.70 -5.12
C GLY A 450 -6.67 -9.04 -6.46
N SER A 451 -7.73 -9.45 -7.16
CA SER A 451 -8.04 -8.89 -8.49
C SER A 451 -8.44 -7.40 -8.45
N GLN A 452 -8.97 -6.91 -7.33
CA GLN A 452 -9.34 -5.51 -7.09
C GLN A 452 -8.29 -4.76 -6.25
N ASP A 453 -7.05 -5.27 -6.17
CA ASP A 453 -5.96 -4.56 -5.55
C ASP A 453 -5.59 -3.31 -6.39
N VAL A 454 -5.76 -2.12 -5.79
CA VAL A 454 -5.42 -0.84 -6.41
C VAL A 454 -4.07 -0.28 -5.93
N ILE A 455 -3.48 -0.90 -4.90
CA ILE A 455 -2.18 -0.50 -4.34
C ILE A 455 -1.06 -1.22 -5.09
N THR A 456 -1.18 -2.55 -5.24
CA THR A 456 -0.27 -3.41 -5.99
C THR A 456 -1.04 -4.27 -6.98
N PRO A 457 -1.48 -3.70 -8.13
CA PRO A 457 -2.45 -4.36 -9.00
C PRO A 457 -2.01 -5.73 -9.49
N ALA A 458 -2.94 -6.71 -9.40
CA ALA A 458 -2.77 -8.13 -9.74
C ALA A 458 -1.92 -8.38 -11.00
N VAL A 459 -2.32 -7.75 -12.10
CA VAL A 459 -1.74 -8.02 -13.42
C VAL A 459 -0.27 -7.62 -13.51
N PRO A 460 0.11 -6.34 -13.30
CA PRO A 460 1.51 -5.94 -13.38
C PRO A 460 2.39 -6.52 -12.26
N GLU A 461 1.86 -6.73 -11.04
CA GLU A 461 2.70 -7.03 -9.89
C GLU A 461 2.79 -8.52 -9.52
N GLN A 462 1.84 -9.36 -9.94
CA GLN A 462 1.84 -10.80 -9.63
C GLN A 462 1.69 -11.66 -10.88
N VAL A 463 0.71 -11.40 -11.76
CA VAL A 463 0.44 -12.25 -12.93
C VAL A 463 1.60 -12.19 -13.94
N ILE A 464 2.04 -11.00 -14.31
CA ILE A 464 3.16 -10.83 -15.25
C ILE A 464 4.47 -11.39 -14.62
N PRO A 465 4.86 -11.02 -13.38
CA PRO A 465 6.05 -11.59 -12.74
C PRO A 465 6.03 -13.10 -12.56
N PHE A 466 4.85 -13.72 -12.43
CA PHE A 466 4.72 -15.18 -12.38
C PHE A 466 5.27 -15.86 -13.64
N THR A 467 5.15 -15.24 -14.82
CA THR A 467 5.73 -15.78 -16.06
C THR A 467 7.26 -15.62 -16.12
N TRP A 468 7.82 -14.68 -15.34
CA TRP A 468 9.26 -14.37 -15.32
C TRP A 468 10.08 -15.24 -14.37
N VAL A 469 9.42 -15.87 -13.39
CA VAL A 469 10.07 -16.70 -12.37
C VAL A 469 10.56 -18.02 -12.96
N ALA A 470 11.81 -18.36 -12.67
CA ALA A 470 12.49 -19.56 -13.17
C ALA A 470 12.23 -20.83 -12.35
N SER A 471 11.72 -20.69 -11.11
CA SER A 471 11.34 -21.81 -10.26
C SER A 471 10.34 -22.74 -10.96
N GLN A 472 10.61 -24.05 -10.89
CA GLN A 472 9.71 -25.09 -11.42
C GLN A 472 8.49 -25.30 -10.52
N ASN A 473 8.61 -24.99 -9.23
CA ASN A 473 7.54 -25.09 -8.25
C ASN A 473 6.99 -23.69 -7.97
N LYS A 474 6.19 -23.19 -8.91
CA LYS A 474 5.55 -21.88 -8.80
C LYS A 474 4.03 -22.00 -8.80
N TYR A 475 3.38 -21.15 -8.02
CA TYR A 475 1.93 -21.07 -7.90
C TYR A 475 1.46 -19.63 -7.97
N LEU A 476 0.37 -19.39 -8.69
CA LEU A 476 -0.33 -18.11 -8.70
C LEU A 476 -1.76 -18.34 -8.21
N ALA A 477 -2.04 -17.89 -6.98
CA ALA A 477 -3.39 -17.82 -6.45
C ALA A 477 -3.97 -16.41 -6.68
N LEU A 478 -5.11 -16.31 -7.34
CA LEU A 478 -5.78 -15.03 -7.60
C LEU A 478 -7.15 -15.05 -6.95
N ILE A 479 -7.38 -14.10 -6.04
CA ILE A 479 -8.65 -13.94 -5.32
C ILE A 479 -9.50 -12.93 -6.09
N GLU A 480 -10.57 -13.42 -6.71
CA GLU A 480 -11.59 -12.60 -7.35
C GLU A 480 -12.19 -11.63 -6.33
N ASN A 481 -12.36 -10.36 -6.69
CA ASN A 481 -12.83 -9.29 -5.81
C ASN A 481 -11.96 -9.00 -4.58
N GLY A 482 -10.84 -9.72 -4.41
CA GLY A 482 -9.87 -9.47 -3.34
C GLY A 482 -9.18 -8.13 -3.57
N THR A 483 -8.95 -7.38 -2.50
CA THR A 483 -8.22 -6.11 -2.50
C THR A 483 -6.84 -6.31 -1.86
N HIS A 484 -6.05 -5.23 -1.79
CA HIS A 484 -4.77 -5.23 -1.09
C HIS A 484 -4.88 -5.75 0.35
N PHE A 485 -5.99 -5.42 1.00
CA PHE A 485 -6.20 -5.59 2.43
C PHE A 485 -7.02 -6.84 2.79
N SER A 486 -7.54 -7.57 1.79
CA SER A 486 -8.44 -8.71 2.05
C SER A 486 -7.79 -9.83 2.86
N THR A 487 -6.46 -10.01 2.77
CA THR A 487 -5.73 -11.02 3.55
C THR A 487 -5.27 -10.52 4.92
N SER A 488 -5.38 -9.23 5.20
CA SER A 488 -4.94 -8.66 6.49
C SER A 488 -6.01 -8.86 7.57
N GLU A 489 -5.58 -9.14 8.80
CA GLU A 489 -6.45 -9.10 9.98
C GLU A 489 -6.23 -7.79 10.75
N LYS A 490 -7.16 -7.43 11.66
CA LYS A 490 -7.01 -6.33 12.62
C LYS A 490 -6.76 -4.92 12.07
N LEU A 491 -7.10 -4.67 10.79
CA LEU A 491 -7.21 -3.31 10.26
C LEU A 491 -8.26 -2.44 11.01
N ASN A 492 -9.10 -3.06 11.84
CA ASN A 492 -10.15 -2.45 12.66
C ASN A 492 -9.86 -2.46 14.18
N ALA A 493 -8.59 -2.50 14.62
CA ALA A 493 -8.30 -2.15 16.01
C ALA A 493 -8.69 -0.68 16.25
N SER A 494 -9.21 -0.34 17.43
CA SER A 494 -9.90 0.93 17.75
C SER A 494 -9.09 2.24 17.57
N LYS A 495 -7.88 2.14 17.01
CA LYS A 495 -7.00 3.23 16.55
C LYS A 495 -6.15 2.73 15.36
N PRO A 496 -6.71 2.53 14.15
CA PRO A 496 -5.88 2.22 13.01
C PRO A 496 -4.97 3.43 12.73
N VAL A 497 -3.71 3.17 12.40
CA VAL A 497 -2.70 4.19 12.11
C VAL A 497 -3.14 5.12 10.98
N LEU A 498 -3.79 4.53 9.97
CA LEU A 498 -4.51 5.20 8.92
C LEU A 498 -5.89 4.52 8.80
N PRO A 499 -7.01 5.26 8.88
CA PRO A 499 -8.32 4.67 8.61
C PRO A 499 -8.39 4.25 7.14
N VAL A 500 -8.35 2.94 6.88
CA VAL A 500 -8.56 2.39 5.54
C VAL A 500 -10.06 2.37 5.25
N PRO A 501 -10.54 3.05 4.19
CA PRO A 501 -11.95 2.99 3.80
C PRO A 501 -12.42 1.54 3.62
N ARG A 502 -13.66 1.24 4.03
CA ARG A 502 -14.23 -0.12 3.95
C ARG A 502 -14.21 -0.66 2.53
N GLU A 503 -14.37 0.22 1.55
CA GLU A 503 -14.33 -0.07 0.13
C GLU A 503 -12.95 -0.58 -0.33
N LEU A 504 -11.87 -0.13 0.31
CA LEU A 504 -10.51 -0.62 0.04
C LEU A 504 -10.20 -1.92 0.79
N ILE A 505 -10.87 -2.20 1.92
CA ILE A 505 -10.75 -3.48 2.62
C ILE A 505 -11.38 -4.62 1.80
N GLY A 506 -12.46 -4.31 1.08
CA GLY A 506 -13.17 -5.28 0.25
C GLY A 506 -14.12 -6.17 1.06
N PRO A 507 -14.80 -7.11 0.39
CA PRO A 507 -15.84 -7.92 1.02
C PRO A 507 -15.26 -9.05 1.88
N ASN A 508 -15.77 -9.21 3.10
CA ASN A 508 -15.51 -10.34 4.00
C ASN A 508 -14.06 -10.90 4.02
N PRO A 509 -13.09 -10.16 4.61
CA PRO A 509 -11.68 -10.58 4.70
C PRO A 509 -11.43 -11.98 5.29
N ALA A 510 -12.34 -12.50 6.12
CA ALA A 510 -12.22 -13.83 6.69
C ALA A 510 -12.11 -14.95 5.63
N ILE A 511 -12.72 -14.76 4.45
CA ILE A 511 -12.61 -15.71 3.33
C ILE A 511 -11.19 -15.72 2.75
N ALA A 512 -10.61 -14.54 2.48
CA ALA A 512 -9.24 -14.47 1.98
C ALA A 512 -8.21 -14.94 3.02
N GLN A 513 -8.41 -14.63 4.30
CA GLN A 513 -7.59 -15.15 5.40
C GLN A 513 -7.63 -16.69 5.47
N MET A 514 -8.79 -17.30 5.21
CA MET A 514 -8.94 -18.76 5.12
C MET A 514 -8.12 -19.35 3.97
N TYR A 515 -8.00 -18.68 2.82
CA TYR A 515 -7.11 -19.13 1.74
C TYR A 515 -5.64 -19.05 2.14
N VAL A 516 -5.21 -17.98 2.81
CA VAL A 516 -3.85 -17.87 3.33
C VAL A 516 -3.56 -19.03 4.29
N LYS A 517 -4.49 -19.36 5.19
CA LYS A 517 -4.37 -20.51 6.11
C LYS A 517 -4.18 -21.83 5.37
N ALA A 518 -5.10 -22.17 4.45
CA ALA A 518 -5.08 -23.44 3.75
C ALA A 518 -3.85 -23.58 2.84
N PHE A 519 -3.58 -22.58 2.01
CA PHE A 519 -2.47 -22.63 1.05
C PHE A 519 -1.10 -22.53 1.72
N SER A 520 -0.94 -21.76 2.81
CA SER A 520 0.36 -21.70 3.51
C SER A 520 0.73 -23.06 4.11
N VAL A 521 -0.22 -23.77 4.73
CA VAL A 521 0.00 -25.13 5.23
C VAL A 521 0.38 -26.07 4.10
N ALA A 522 -0.44 -26.13 3.04
CA ALA A 522 -0.17 -26.98 1.89
C ALA A 522 1.23 -26.71 1.29
N PHE A 523 1.56 -25.42 1.12
CA PHE A 523 2.78 -24.96 0.51
C PHE A 523 4.03 -25.30 1.33
N PHE A 524 4.06 -24.94 2.61
CA PHE A 524 5.22 -25.19 3.46
C PHE A 524 5.35 -26.67 3.86
N GLN A 525 4.25 -27.41 4.06
CA GLN A 525 4.37 -28.86 4.28
C GLN A 525 4.98 -29.57 3.06
N THR A 526 4.57 -29.18 1.85
CA THR A 526 5.10 -29.78 0.61
C THR A 526 6.55 -29.38 0.36
N HIS A 527 6.88 -28.09 0.43
CA HIS A 527 8.15 -27.55 -0.09
C HIS A 527 9.22 -27.30 0.97
N LEU A 528 8.85 -27.17 2.25
CA LEU A 528 9.80 -26.93 3.34
C LEU A 528 10.06 -28.21 4.15
N VAL A 529 9.04 -29.06 4.31
CA VAL A 529 9.11 -30.30 5.11
C VAL A 529 9.05 -31.56 4.25
N ASN A 530 8.89 -31.42 2.92
CA ASN A 530 8.84 -32.52 1.95
C ASN A 530 7.72 -33.55 2.20
N GLN A 531 6.60 -33.13 2.79
CA GLN A 531 5.44 -33.99 3.03
C GLN A 531 4.55 -34.04 1.79
N GLN A 532 4.82 -35.00 0.90
CA GLN A 532 4.16 -35.11 -0.41
C GLN A 532 2.64 -35.30 -0.36
N GLN A 533 2.11 -35.76 0.77
CA GLN A 533 0.66 -35.86 1.01
C GLN A 533 -0.07 -34.51 0.95
N TYR A 534 0.65 -33.38 1.12
CA TYR A 534 0.09 -32.04 0.98
C TYR A 534 0.13 -31.48 -0.45
N SER A 535 0.83 -32.15 -1.37
CA SER A 535 0.95 -31.69 -2.76
C SER A 535 -0.38 -31.61 -3.52
N PRO A 536 -1.40 -32.48 -3.31
CA PRO A 536 -2.69 -32.36 -4.00
C PRO A 536 -3.44 -31.06 -3.65
N TYR A 537 -3.17 -30.46 -2.49
CA TYR A 537 -3.77 -29.17 -2.09
C TYR A 537 -3.16 -27.97 -2.82
N LEU A 538 -2.04 -28.14 -3.51
CA LEU A 538 -1.41 -27.11 -4.34
C LEU A 538 -1.88 -27.24 -5.79
N SER A 539 -3.20 -27.20 -5.98
CA SER A 539 -3.85 -27.54 -7.25
C SER A 539 -5.07 -26.65 -7.53
N ALA A 540 -5.40 -26.50 -8.81
CA ALA A 540 -6.56 -25.75 -9.24
C ALA A 540 -7.87 -26.39 -8.74
N ALA A 541 -7.94 -27.73 -8.70
CA ALA A 541 -9.09 -28.44 -8.15
C ALA A 541 -9.30 -28.16 -6.66
N TYR A 542 -8.23 -28.06 -5.86
CA TYR A 542 -8.38 -27.66 -4.46
C TYR A 542 -8.85 -26.21 -4.32
N ALA A 543 -8.30 -25.29 -5.12
CA ALA A 543 -8.72 -23.89 -5.13
C ALA A 543 -10.21 -23.75 -5.47
N GLN A 544 -10.71 -24.50 -6.45
CA GLN A 544 -12.13 -24.59 -6.77
C GLN A 544 -12.94 -25.17 -5.61
N TYR A 545 -12.45 -26.23 -4.96
CA TYR A 545 -13.13 -26.87 -3.83
C TYR A 545 -13.33 -25.93 -2.64
N ILE A 546 -12.31 -25.12 -2.29
CA ILE A 546 -12.39 -24.20 -1.14
C ILE A 546 -12.95 -22.80 -1.50
N SER A 547 -13.18 -22.52 -2.78
CA SER A 547 -13.67 -21.21 -3.25
C SER A 547 -15.01 -20.83 -2.62
N LYS A 548 -15.13 -19.57 -2.22
CA LYS A 548 -16.31 -19.03 -1.53
C LYS A 548 -16.60 -17.63 -2.06
N ALA A 549 -17.78 -17.44 -2.65
CA ALA A 549 -18.25 -16.13 -3.05
C ALA A 549 -18.37 -15.17 -1.84
N PRO A 550 -18.15 -13.86 -2.03
CA PRO A 550 -17.83 -13.18 -3.29
C PRO A 550 -16.33 -13.18 -3.65
N LEU A 551 -15.49 -13.86 -2.86
CA LEU A 551 -14.04 -13.92 -3.01
C LEU A 551 -13.59 -15.29 -3.54
N ASN A 552 -14.03 -15.71 -4.74
CA ASN A 552 -13.56 -16.99 -5.30
C ASN A 552 -12.04 -16.96 -5.51
N VAL A 553 -11.37 -18.11 -5.40
CA VAL A 553 -9.93 -18.22 -5.59
C VAL A 553 -9.60 -19.19 -6.71
N ASP A 554 -8.85 -18.72 -7.69
CA ASP A 554 -8.26 -19.55 -8.74
C ASP A 554 -6.79 -19.79 -8.42
N LEU A 555 -6.29 -20.99 -8.71
CA LEU A 555 -4.87 -21.32 -8.59
C LEU A 555 -4.37 -21.87 -9.92
N VAL A 556 -3.26 -21.33 -10.40
CA VAL A 556 -2.58 -21.75 -11.62
C VAL A 556 -1.15 -22.16 -11.30
N ARG A 557 -0.69 -23.27 -11.89
CA ARG A 557 0.68 -23.79 -11.71
C ARG A 557 1.60 -23.47 -12.88
N SER A 558 1.03 -23.21 -14.06
CA SER A 558 1.80 -22.84 -15.24
C SER A 558 1.11 -21.74 -16.04
N LEU A 559 1.87 -20.71 -16.39
CA LEU A 559 1.46 -19.66 -17.31
C LEU A 559 2.71 -19.16 -18.05
N THR A 560 2.77 -19.37 -19.37
CA THR A 560 3.84 -18.82 -20.19
C THR A 560 3.53 -17.38 -20.58
N SER A 561 4.57 -16.62 -20.96
CA SER A 561 4.37 -15.28 -21.51
C SER A 561 3.51 -15.31 -22.78
N GLU A 562 3.64 -16.33 -23.64
CA GLU A 562 2.81 -16.43 -24.85
C GLU A 562 1.33 -16.72 -24.52
N GLN A 563 1.07 -17.56 -23.51
CA GLN A 563 -0.30 -17.80 -23.05
C GLN A 563 -0.92 -16.50 -22.49
N LEU A 564 -0.15 -15.75 -21.71
CA LEU A 564 -0.60 -14.47 -21.17
C LEU A 564 -0.80 -13.41 -22.28
N GLU A 565 0.05 -13.38 -23.30
CA GLU A 565 -0.12 -12.54 -24.48
C GLU A 565 -1.42 -12.87 -25.24
N LYS A 566 -1.73 -14.16 -25.45
CA LYS A 566 -3.00 -14.58 -26.04
C LYS A 566 -4.22 -14.13 -25.23
N ILE A 567 -4.14 -14.17 -23.89
CA ILE A 567 -5.20 -13.65 -23.01
C ILE A 567 -5.37 -12.13 -23.19
N PHE A 568 -4.30 -11.39 -23.48
CA PHE A 568 -4.41 -9.96 -23.80
C PHE A 568 -5.05 -9.70 -25.17
N GLU A 569 -4.77 -10.54 -26.15
CA GLU A 569 -5.17 -10.39 -27.56
C GLU A 569 -6.60 -10.88 -27.87
N ASN A 570 -7.11 -11.90 -27.16
CA ASN A 570 -8.45 -12.42 -27.40
C ASN A 570 -9.54 -11.38 -27.08
N ASN A 571 -10.42 -11.14 -28.06
CA ASN A 571 -11.50 -10.14 -28.06
C ASN A 571 -12.85 -10.73 -27.70
#